data_AF-A0A9D4PSA2-F1
#
_entry.id   AF-A0A9D4PSA2-F1
#
_cell.length_a   1.000
_cell.length_b   1.000
_cell.length_c   1.000
_cell.angle_alpha   90.00
_cell.angle_beta   90.00
_cell.angle_gamma   90.00
#
_symmetry.space_group_name_H-M   'P 1'
#
loop_
_entity.id
_entity.type
_entity.pdbx_description
1 polymer ?
#
loop_
_entity_poly.entity_id
_entity_poly.type
_entity_poly.pdbx_seq_one_letter_code
_entity_poly.pdbx_strand_id
1 'polypeptide(L)'
;MKSTTAARAVLEMNPEVNIAVHENRVGPETEKVYNDDFFESLDGVANALDNVNARQYMDKRCVYYRKPLLESGTMGTKGNVQVVKPDMTESYSSSHDPPEKSIPVCTIKHFPNNIEHTLQWARDEFEGLFKQVASNAVQYLNDPEFLPKMTRRLPLSQQVVTLEEIKKILLDQRATVFDDCVVFARLRFQDQYDNQIRLLLRNYPENHTTSSGAPFWSGFKRCPHPIEFNPNNALHMDYIVAAANLRATMFGIPRNYGP
;
A
#
# COMPACT_ATOMS: atom_id res chain seq x y z
N MET A 1 -24.75 -4.60 -4.58
CA MET A 1 -23.90 -4.52 -3.37
C MET A 1 -24.00 -5.80 -2.56
N LYS A 2 -22.95 -6.18 -1.82
CA LYS A 2 -22.88 -7.46 -1.09
C LYS A 2 -24.02 -7.60 -0.07
N SER A 3 -24.26 -6.58 0.75
CA SER A 3 -25.28 -6.60 1.82
C SER A 3 -26.70 -6.80 1.28
N THR A 4 -27.10 -6.02 0.27
CA THR A 4 -28.42 -6.14 -0.39
C THR A 4 -28.63 -7.49 -1.07
N THR A 5 -27.58 -8.04 -1.68
CA THR A 5 -27.65 -9.35 -2.36
C THR A 5 -27.78 -10.48 -1.34
N ALA A 6 -27.00 -10.44 -0.26
CA ALA A 6 -27.07 -11.43 0.81
C ALA A 6 -28.43 -11.44 1.51
N ALA A 7 -28.99 -10.25 1.80
CA ALA A 7 -30.32 -10.14 2.42
C ALA A 7 -31.41 -10.81 1.56
N ARG A 8 -31.39 -10.58 0.25
CA ARG A 8 -32.34 -11.24 -0.68
C ARG A 8 -32.21 -12.76 -0.64
N ALA A 9 -30.99 -13.28 -0.68
CA ALA A 9 -30.76 -14.73 -0.62
C ALA A 9 -31.23 -15.34 0.71
N VAL A 10 -31.03 -14.65 1.84
CA VAL A 10 -31.51 -15.12 3.16
C VAL A 10 -33.03 -15.13 3.22
N LEU A 11 -33.71 -14.11 2.67
CA LEU A 11 -35.17 -14.05 2.64
C LEU A 11 -35.81 -15.14 1.76
N GLU A 12 -35.09 -15.61 0.73
CA GLU A 12 -35.50 -16.80 -0.04
C GLU A 12 -35.38 -18.09 0.79
N MET A 13 -34.37 -18.18 1.67
CA MET A 13 -34.17 -19.33 2.56
C MET A 13 -35.15 -19.34 3.74
N ASN A 14 -35.42 -18.18 4.33
CA ASN A 14 -36.38 -18.00 5.41
C ASN A 14 -37.06 -16.62 5.33
N PRO A 15 -38.32 -16.55 4.84
CA PRO A 15 -39.06 -15.30 4.71
C PRO A 15 -39.42 -14.62 6.03
N GLU A 16 -39.33 -15.30 7.18
CA GLU A 16 -39.67 -14.73 8.49
C GLU A 16 -38.55 -13.86 9.08
N VAL A 17 -37.34 -13.92 8.51
CA VAL A 17 -36.21 -13.10 8.97
C VAL A 17 -36.45 -11.63 8.62
N ASN A 18 -36.30 -10.74 9.60
CA ASN A 18 -36.33 -9.30 9.37
C ASN A 18 -34.91 -8.75 9.20
N ILE A 19 -34.61 -8.11 8.06
CA ILE A 19 -33.25 -7.64 7.72
C ILE A 19 -33.29 -6.18 7.30
N ALA A 20 -32.60 -5.32 8.05
CA ALA A 20 -32.27 -3.95 7.64
C ALA A 20 -30.88 -3.92 6.97
N VAL A 21 -30.82 -3.49 5.71
CA VAL A 21 -29.60 -3.50 4.91
C VAL A 21 -28.95 -2.12 4.91
N HIS A 22 -27.64 -2.09 5.14
CA HIS A 22 -26.81 -0.88 5.02
C HIS A 22 -25.63 -1.13 4.08
N GLU A 23 -25.10 -0.06 3.50
CA GLU A 23 -23.94 -0.08 2.58
C GLU A 23 -22.80 0.83 3.07
N ASN A 24 -22.85 1.22 4.35
CA ASN A 24 -21.87 2.12 4.95
C ASN A 24 -20.66 1.35 5.48
N ARG A 25 -19.46 1.90 5.29
CA ARG A 25 -18.24 1.37 5.90
C ARG A 25 -18.22 1.75 7.38
N VAL A 26 -18.34 0.76 8.27
CA VAL A 26 -18.22 0.99 9.72
C VAL A 26 -16.89 1.67 10.06
N GLY A 27 -16.97 2.73 10.86
CA GLY A 27 -15.85 3.57 11.23
C GLY A 27 -16.32 4.96 11.68
N PRO A 28 -15.39 5.83 12.12
CA PRO A 28 -15.71 7.13 12.70
C PRO A 28 -16.60 8.01 11.82
N GLU A 29 -16.43 7.93 10.50
CA GLU A 29 -17.20 8.74 9.54
C GLU A 29 -18.69 8.37 9.46
N THR A 30 -19.07 7.20 9.99
CA THR A 30 -20.45 6.66 9.93
C THR A 30 -21.16 6.66 11.27
N GLU A 31 -20.59 7.27 12.30
CA GLU A 31 -21.18 7.33 13.66
C GLU A 31 -22.48 8.14 13.71
N LYS A 32 -22.70 9.04 12.74
CA LYS A 32 -23.99 9.72 12.58
C LYS A 32 -25.12 8.75 12.21
N VAL A 33 -24.79 7.64 11.53
CA VAL A 33 -25.75 6.60 11.15
C VAL A 33 -25.82 5.55 12.26
N TYR A 34 -24.67 5.11 12.78
CA TYR A 34 -24.55 4.14 13.86
C TYR A 34 -24.32 4.84 15.20
N ASN A 35 -25.30 5.67 15.56
CA ASN A 35 -25.29 6.52 16.74
C ASN A 35 -25.64 5.74 18.02
N ASP A 36 -25.84 6.47 19.12
CA ASP A 36 -26.20 5.90 20.42
C ASP A 36 -27.50 5.09 20.33
N ASP A 37 -28.57 5.65 19.76
CA ASP A 37 -29.86 4.98 19.61
C ASP A 37 -29.74 3.65 18.86
N PHE A 38 -28.94 3.63 17.78
CA PHE A 38 -28.68 2.42 17.01
C PHE A 38 -28.05 1.34 17.89
N PHE A 39 -26.94 1.64 18.57
CA PHE A 39 -26.25 0.65 19.39
C PHE A 39 -27.07 0.23 20.61
N GLU A 40 -27.77 1.14 21.26
CA GLU A 40 -28.62 0.84 22.41
C GLU A 40 -29.71 -0.18 22.05
N SER A 41 -30.26 -0.11 20.84
CA SER A 41 -31.27 -1.04 20.33
C SER A 41 -30.77 -2.46 20.04
N LEU A 42 -29.45 -2.69 19.96
CA LEU A 42 -28.88 -4.00 19.63
C LEU A 42 -28.80 -4.93 20.84
N ASP A 43 -29.03 -6.22 20.65
CA ASP A 43 -28.74 -7.24 21.66
C ASP A 43 -27.27 -7.69 21.65
N GLY A 44 -26.58 -7.52 20.53
CA GLY A 44 -25.18 -7.90 20.34
C GLY A 44 -24.69 -7.62 18.93
N VAL A 45 -23.40 -7.86 18.71
CA VAL A 45 -22.71 -7.61 17.44
C VAL A 45 -21.96 -8.87 17.01
N ALA A 46 -21.99 -9.19 15.71
CA ALA A 46 -21.18 -10.25 15.11
C ALA A 46 -20.31 -9.66 14.00
N ASN A 47 -18.99 -9.73 14.17
CA ASN A 47 -18.04 -9.26 13.18
C ASN A 47 -17.82 -10.29 12.07
N ALA A 48 -17.72 -9.78 10.84
CA ALA A 48 -17.32 -10.51 9.64
C ALA A 48 -16.37 -9.62 8.81
N LEU A 49 -15.30 -9.16 9.47
CA LEU A 49 -14.40 -8.11 8.98
C LEU A 49 -13.11 -8.72 8.40
N ASP A 50 -12.42 -7.99 7.52
CA ASP A 50 -11.20 -8.45 6.85
C ASP A 50 -9.93 -7.73 7.32
N ASN A 51 -10.04 -6.70 8.17
CA ASN A 51 -8.92 -5.90 8.64
C ASN A 51 -8.98 -5.62 10.14
N VAL A 52 -7.81 -5.56 10.79
CA VAL A 52 -7.66 -5.38 12.24
C VAL A 52 -8.20 -4.02 12.71
N ASN A 53 -8.04 -2.96 11.91
CA ASN A 53 -8.51 -1.62 12.29
C ASN A 53 -10.03 -1.56 12.50
N ALA A 54 -10.80 -2.18 11.61
CA ALA A 54 -12.25 -2.27 11.76
C ALA A 54 -12.67 -3.14 12.96
N ARG A 55 -11.95 -4.24 13.23
CA ARG A 55 -12.18 -5.09 14.42
C ARG A 55 -11.98 -4.29 15.70
N GLN A 56 -10.86 -3.58 15.82
CA GLN A 56 -10.57 -2.72 16.97
C GLN A 56 -11.57 -1.57 17.12
N TYR A 57 -12.05 -1.00 16.01
CA TYR A 57 -13.11 0.00 16.04
C TYR A 57 -14.41 -0.57 16.61
N MET A 58 -14.87 -1.71 16.10
CA MET A 58 -16.10 -2.36 16.59
C MET A 58 -15.99 -2.82 18.04
N ASP A 59 -14.84 -3.36 18.44
CA ASP A 59 -14.53 -3.73 19.83
C ASP A 59 -14.69 -2.53 20.78
N LYS A 60 -14.09 -1.37 20.44
CA LYS A 60 -14.23 -0.14 21.24
C LYS A 60 -15.69 0.31 21.36
N ARG A 61 -16.47 0.25 20.28
CA ARG A 61 -17.90 0.61 20.31
C ARG A 61 -18.68 -0.38 21.19
N CYS A 62 -18.44 -1.69 21.06
CA CYS A 62 -19.10 -2.72 21.86
C CYS A 62 -18.77 -2.59 23.35
N VAL A 63 -17.52 -2.29 23.71
CA VAL A 63 -17.12 -1.99 25.09
C VAL A 63 -17.86 -0.76 25.61
N TYR A 64 -17.90 0.33 24.82
CA TYR A 64 -18.55 1.58 25.22
C TYR A 64 -20.05 1.40 25.50
N TYR A 65 -20.79 0.72 24.61
CA TYR A 65 -22.24 0.48 24.79
C TYR A 65 -22.57 -0.80 25.58
N ARG A 66 -21.56 -1.48 26.14
CA ARG A 66 -21.70 -2.77 26.83
C ARG A 66 -22.50 -3.81 26.02
N LYS A 67 -22.14 -3.99 24.76
CA LYS A 67 -22.76 -4.98 23.88
C LYS A 67 -21.87 -6.23 23.72
N PRO A 68 -22.43 -7.45 23.80
CA PRO A 68 -21.71 -8.66 23.44
C PRO A 68 -21.18 -8.59 22.00
N LEU A 69 -19.97 -9.10 21.78
CA LEU A 69 -19.34 -9.16 20.47
C LEU A 69 -18.85 -10.58 20.16
N LEU A 70 -19.23 -11.07 18.97
CA LEU A 70 -18.70 -12.30 18.37
C LEU A 70 -17.67 -11.91 17.30
N GLU A 71 -16.41 -12.23 17.54
CA GLU A 71 -15.30 -11.98 16.62
C GLU A 71 -14.85 -13.28 15.95
N SER A 72 -14.54 -13.20 14.65
CA SER A 72 -14.02 -14.34 13.90
C SER A 72 -13.06 -13.91 12.80
N GLY A 73 -12.06 -14.75 12.56
CA GLY A 73 -11.03 -14.54 11.54
C GLY A 73 -10.66 -15.84 10.83
N THR A 74 -10.25 -15.72 9.57
CA THR A 74 -9.75 -16.83 8.77
C THR A 74 -8.51 -16.42 7.98
N MET A 75 -7.52 -17.30 7.88
CA MET A 75 -6.34 -17.12 7.02
C MET A 75 -5.95 -18.45 6.39
N GLY A 76 -6.29 -18.64 5.11
CA GLY A 76 -6.14 -19.93 4.42
C GLY A 76 -6.98 -21.01 5.10
N THR A 77 -6.34 -22.08 5.57
CA THR A 77 -7.00 -23.17 6.30
C THR A 77 -7.13 -22.93 7.81
N LYS A 78 -6.62 -21.80 8.32
CA LYS A 78 -6.68 -21.45 9.74
C LYS A 78 -7.91 -20.61 10.02
N GLY A 79 -8.49 -20.79 11.20
CA GLY A 79 -9.58 -19.96 11.72
C GLY A 79 -9.46 -19.74 13.22
N ASN A 80 -9.99 -18.63 13.69
CA ASN A 80 -10.10 -18.30 15.11
C ASN A 80 -11.48 -17.69 15.40
N VAL A 81 -11.95 -17.88 16.64
CA VAL A 81 -13.18 -17.29 17.17
C VAL A 81 -12.88 -16.74 18.55
N GLN A 82 -13.39 -15.56 18.86
CA GLN A 82 -13.30 -14.95 20.18
C GLN A 82 -14.66 -14.35 20.56
N VAL A 83 -15.07 -14.55 21.81
CA VAL A 83 -16.33 -14.00 22.33
C VAL A 83 -15.99 -12.96 23.38
N VAL A 84 -16.52 -11.75 23.22
CA VAL A 84 -16.41 -10.66 24.19
C VAL A 84 -17.75 -10.48 24.87
N LYS A 85 -17.82 -10.79 26.16
CA LYS A 85 -18.99 -10.60 27.00
C LYS A 85 -18.77 -9.43 27.97
N PRO A 86 -19.68 -8.43 27.98
CA PRO A 86 -19.61 -7.29 28.89
C PRO A 86 -19.46 -7.73 30.34
N ASP A 87 -18.58 -7.05 31.07
CA ASP A 87 -18.32 -7.24 32.50
C ASP A 87 -17.88 -8.67 32.91
N MET A 88 -17.44 -9.51 31.95
CA MET A 88 -17.03 -10.88 32.22
C MET A 88 -15.72 -11.30 31.53
N THR A 89 -15.55 -11.00 30.24
CA THR A 89 -14.32 -11.34 29.50
C THR A 89 -13.53 -10.08 29.17
N GLU A 90 -12.26 -10.25 28.80
CA GLU A 90 -11.51 -9.16 28.18
C GLU A 90 -12.06 -8.82 26.79
N SER A 91 -11.69 -7.62 26.31
CA SER A 91 -12.02 -7.13 24.97
C SER A 91 -11.08 -7.73 23.92
N TYR A 92 -11.43 -7.64 22.63
CA TYR A 92 -10.54 -8.08 21.55
C TYR A 92 -9.19 -7.34 21.62
N SER A 93 -9.22 -6.04 21.88
CA SER A 93 -8.02 -5.18 21.92
C SER A 93 -7.20 -5.29 23.22
N SER A 94 -7.63 -6.12 24.18
CA SER A 94 -6.86 -6.38 25.42
C SER A 94 -5.62 -7.23 25.15
N SER A 95 -5.68 -8.07 24.11
CA SER A 95 -4.56 -8.87 23.61
C SER A 95 -3.96 -8.24 22.37
N HIS A 96 -2.64 -8.40 22.17
CA HIS A 96 -1.95 -7.86 21.00
C HIS A 96 -1.58 -9.00 20.05
N ASP A 97 -2.15 -8.96 18.85
CA ASP A 97 -1.68 -9.79 17.75
C ASP A 97 -0.24 -9.40 17.36
N PRO A 98 0.61 -10.35 16.94
CA PRO A 98 1.91 -10.02 16.40
C PRO A 98 1.78 -9.00 15.26
N PRO A 99 2.60 -7.94 15.24
CA PRO A 99 2.54 -6.98 14.15
C PRO A 99 2.84 -7.68 12.83
N GLU A 100 2.28 -7.16 11.74
CA GLU A 100 2.66 -7.61 10.40
C GLU A 100 4.18 -7.52 10.25
N LYS A 101 4.78 -8.56 9.66
CA LYS A 101 6.21 -8.59 9.41
C LYS A 101 6.59 -7.48 8.44
N SER A 102 7.16 -6.40 8.96
CA SER A 102 7.74 -5.34 8.14
C SER A 102 9.17 -5.69 7.76
N ILE A 103 9.51 -5.51 6.48
CA ILE A 103 10.88 -5.72 6.00
C ILE A 103 11.68 -4.45 6.30
N PRO A 104 12.89 -4.54 6.89
CA PRO A 104 13.70 -3.37 7.15
C PRO A 104 14.00 -2.56 5.88
N VAL A 105 13.85 -1.24 5.94
CA VAL A 105 14.01 -0.34 4.78
C VAL A 105 15.38 -0.51 4.10
N CYS A 106 16.45 -0.70 4.86
CA CYS A 106 17.80 -0.93 4.31
C CYS A 106 17.87 -2.22 3.47
N THR A 107 17.15 -3.27 3.88
CA THR A 107 17.06 -4.54 3.16
C THR A 107 16.29 -4.37 1.85
N ILE A 108 15.17 -3.64 1.86
CA ILE A 108 14.39 -3.33 0.66
C ILE A 108 15.22 -2.51 -0.33
N LYS A 109 15.92 -1.48 0.16
CA LYS A 109 16.60 -0.50 -0.70
C LYS A 109 17.91 -0.97 -1.32
N HIS A 110 18.71 -1.78 -0.60
CA HIS A 110 20.09 -2.08 -1.03
C HIS A 110 20.46 -3.55 -1.02
N PHE A 111 19.86 -4.35 -0.13
CA PHE A 111 20.28 -5.74 0.08
C PHE A 111 19.11 -6.72 0.08
N PRO A 112 18.27 -6.74 -0.98
CA PRO A 112 17.22 -7.74 -1.09
C PRO A 112 17.85 -9.12 -1.30
N ASN A 113 17.29 -10.12 -0.64
CA ASN A 113 17.78 -11.50 -0.71
C ASN A 113 16.67 -12.53 -0.90
N ASN A 114 15.41 -12.12 -0.72
CA ASN A 114 14.23 -12.91 -0.98
C ASN A 114 13.27 -12.14 -1.91
N ILE A 115 12.39 -12.88 -2.59
CA ILE A 115 11.49 -12.33 -3.61
C ILE A 115 10.53 -11.29 -3.02
N GLU A 116 10.05 -11.48 -1.79
CA GLU A 116 9.16 -10.56 -1.09
C GLU A 116 9.80 -9.18 -0.91
N HIS A 117 11.12 -9.10 -0.77
CA HIS A 117 11.83 -7.82 -0.66
C HIS A 117 11.75 -7.05 -1.98
N THR A 118 11.92 -7.74 -3.11
CA THR A 118 11.81 -7.12 -4.44
C THR A 118 10.36 -6.80 -4.79
N LEU A 119 9.39 -7.59 -4.32
CA LEU A 119 7.96 -7.31 -4.50
C LEU A 119 7.53 -6.06 -3.72
N GLN A 120 7.95 -5.94 -2.46
CA GLN A 120 7.67 -4.74 -1.67
C GLN A 120 8.37 -3.52 -2.29
N TRP A 121 9.63 -3.65 -2.71
CA TRP A 121 10.34 -2.59 -3.43
C TRP A 121 9.58 -2.15 -4.70
N ALA A 122 9.12 -3.10 -5.53
CA ALA A 122 8.39 -2.79 -6.76
C ALA A 122 7.03 -2.12 -6.51
N ARG A 123 6.34 -2.51 -5.43
CA ARG A 123 5.10 -1.84 -4.98
C ARG A 123 5.36 -0.39 -4.55
N ASP A 124 6.41 -0.16 -3.76
CA ASP A 124 6.78 1.18 -3.31
C ASP A 124 7.20 2.06 -4.51
N GLU A 125 7.89 1.47 -5.49
CA GLU A 125 8.26 2.10 -6.75
C GLU A 125 7.00 2.57 -7.50
N PHE A 126 6.04 1.66 -7.71
CA PHE A 126 4.79 1.96 -8.40
C PHE A 126 4.01 3.10 -7.72
N GLU A 127 3.81 3.02 -6.41
CA GLU A 127 3.10 4.04 -5.63
C GLU A 127 3.83 5.39 -5.70
N GLY A 128 5.17 5.38 -5.62
CA GLY A 128 5.99 6.58 -5.74
C GLY A 128 5.85 7.25 -7.11
N LEU A 129 6.13 6.52 -8.19
CA LEU A 129 6.20 7.09 -9.54
C LEU A 129 4.84 7.53 -10.09
N PHE A 130 3.80 6.74 -9.89
CA PHE A 130 2.55 6.89 -10.65
C PHE A 130 1.40 7.45 -9.83
N LYS A 131 1.51 7.50 -8.49
CA LYS A 131 0.43 7.97 -7.62
C LYS A 131 0.85 9.11 -6.71
N GLN A 132 1.89 8.95 -5.91
CA GLN A 132 2.28 9.94 -4.90
C GLN A 132 2.72 11.25 -5.56
N VAL A 133 3.60 11.17 -6.55
CA VAL A 133 4.10 12.36 -7.26
C VAL A 133 2.97 13.09 -8.00
N ALA A 134 2.08 12.35 -8.67
CA ALA A 134 0.91 12.92 -9.32
C ALA A 134 -0.05 13.61 -8.33
N SER A 135 -0.37 12.94 -7.21
CA SER A 135 -1.19 13.50 -6.13
C SER A 135 -0.57 14.79 -5.56
N ASN A 136 0.73 14.79 -5.31
CA ASN A 136 1.45 15.96 -4.82
C ASN A 136 1.39 17.13 -5.81
N ALA A 137 1.54 16.88 -7.11
CA ALA A 137 1.43 17.92 -8.12
C ALA A 137 0.00 18.47 -8.25
N VAL A 138 -1.02 17.60 -8.18
CA VAL A 138 -2.43 18.05 -8.18
C VAL A 138 -2.73 18.90 -6.96
N GLN A 139 -2.26 18.51 -5.78
CA GLN A 139 -2.42 19.30 -4.55
C GLN A 139 -1.67 20.64 -4.65
N TYR A 140 -0.43 20.63 -5.17
CA TYR A 140 0.34 21.84 -5.40
C TYR A 140 -0.38 22.84 -6.33
N LEU A 141 -1.06 22.35 -7.36
CA LEU A 141 -1.80 23.19 -8.32
C LEU A 141 -3.12 23.72 -7.76
N ASN A 142 -3.80 22.96 -6.90
CA ASN A 142 -5.18 23.26 -6.49
C ASN A 142 -5.33 23.76 -5.04
N ASP A 143 -4.37 23.51 -4.15
CA ASP A 143 -4.42 23.91 -2.74
C ASP A 143 -3.41 25.04 -2.46
N PRO A 144 -3.87 26.30 -2.28
CA PRO A 144 -3.00 27.43 -1.93
C PRO A 144 -2.21 27.20 -0.63
N GLU A 145 -2.71 26.37 0.27
CA GLU A 145 -2.06 26.05 1.54
C GLU A 145 -1.09 24.87 1.44
N PHE A 146 -0.88 24.27 0.26
CA PHE A 146 0.00 23.13 0.09
C PHE A 146 1.42 23.39 0.61
N LEU A 147 2.05 24.49 0.16
CA LEU A 147 3.41 24.84 0.58
C LEU A 147 3.48 25.15 2.10
N PRO A 148 2.62 26.03 2.68
CA PRO A 148 2.59 26.23 4.13
C PRO A 148 2.40 24.94 4.93
N LYS A 149 1.49 24.05 4.52
CA LYS A 149 1.25 22.76 5.17
C LYS A 149 2.49 21.86 5.10
N MET A 150 3.14 21.80 3.94
CA MET A 150 4.34 21.02 3.73
C MET A 150 5.50 21.50 4.60
N THR A 151 5.76 22.82 4.62
CA THR A 151 6.83 23.42 5.42
C THR A 151 6.66 23.20 6.92
N ARG A 152 5.42 23.17 7.41
CA ARG A 152 5.11 22.91 8.83
C ARG A 152 5.25 21.43 9.21
N ARG A 153 5.07 20.50 8.27
CA ARG A 153 4.98 19.06 8.55
C ARG A 153 6.26 18.28 8.23
N LEU A 154 7.02 18.69 7.22
CA LEU A 154 8.13 17.91 6.69
C LEU A 154 9.48 18.56 6.98
N PRO A 155 10.55 17.78 7.20
CA PRO A 155 11.93 18.29 7.22
C PRO A 155 12.35 18.86 5.85
N LEU A 156 13.30 19.80 5.84
CA LEU A 156 13.76 20.48 4.62
C LEU A 156 14.22 19.50 3.51
N SER A 157 14.90 18.41 3.87
CA SER A 157 15.33 17.41 2.89
C SER A 157 14.17 16.76 2.14
N GLN A 158 13.07 16.46 2.82
CA GLN A 158 11.87 15.87 2.20
C GLN A 158 11.09 16.91 1.39
N GLN A 159 11.09 18.17 1.84
CA GLN A 159 10.50 19.27 1.08
C GLN A 159 11.19 19.43 -0.28
N VAL A 160 12.53 19.44 -0.30
CA VAL A 160 13.32 19.56 -1.53
C VAL A 160 13.03 18.41 -2.48
N VAL A 161 13.07 17.16 -1.99
CA VAL A 161 12.75 15.98 -2.82
C VAL A 161 11.34 16.09 -3.42
N THR A 162 10.34 16.45 -2.62
CA THR A 162 8.95 16.58 -3.08
C THR A 162 8.81 17.65 -4.15
N LEU A 163 9.43 18.82 -3.96
CA LEU A 163 9.37 19.91 -4.93
C LEU A 163 10.14 19.59 -6.22
N GLU A 164 11.28 18.90 -6.13
CA GLU A 164 12.02 18.42 -7.30
C GLU A 164 11.19 17.42 -8.12
N GLU A 165 10.48 16.51 -7.47
CA GLU A 165 9.58 15.56 -8.13
C GLU A 165 8.40 16.26 -8.81
N ILE A 166 7.77 17.23 -8.14
CA ILE A 166 6.70 18.06 -8.72
C ILE A 166 7.22 18.81 -9.94
N LYS A 167 8.39 19.47 -9.82
CA LYS A 167 9.02 20.19 -10.93
C LYS A 167 9.30 19.26 -12.11
N LYS A 168 9.83 18.06 -11.85
CA LYS A 168 10.10 17.05 -12.88
C LYS A 168 8.82 16.70 -13.65
N ILE A 169 7.71 16.43 -12.98
CA ILE A 169 6.50 15.99 -13.69
C ILE A 169 5.71 17.13 -14.35
N LEU A 170 5.79 18.36 -13.82
CA LEU A 170 5.08 19.51 -14.38
C LEU A 170 5.84 20.20 -15.50
N LEU A 171 7.19 20.17 -15.45
CA LEU A 171 8.05 20.93 -16.37
C LEU A 171 9.08 20.01 -17.06
N ASP A 172 10.06 19.50 -16.32
CA ASP A 172 11.30 18.97 -16.94
C ASP A 172 11.09 17.64 -17.70
N GLN A 173 10.11 16.83 -17.29
CA GLN A 173 9.81 15.48 -17.79
C GLN A 173 8.30 15.26 -17.96
N ARG A 174 7.59 16.32 -18.35
CA ARG A 174 6.17 16.25 -18.68
C ARG A 174 5.98 15.49 -19.99
N ALA A 175 5.21 14.41 -19.96
CA ALA A 175 4.87 13.68 -21.18
C ALA A 175 3.75 14.41 -21.94
N THR A 176 3.88 14.48 -23.26
CA THR A 176 2.90 15.07 -24.18
C THR A 176 2.41 14.08 -25.22
N VAL A 177 3.28 13.14 -25.60
CA VAL A 177 2.98 12.02 -26.50
C VAL A 177 3.42 10.70 -25.90
N PHE A 178 2.97 9.57 -26.47
CA PHE A 178 3.31 8.25 -25.94
C PHE A 178 4.82 7.96 -25.99
N ASP A 179 5.53 8.45 -27.00
CA ASP A 179 6.97 8.27 -27.15
C ASP A 179 7.75 8.86 -25.95
N ASP A 180 7.30 9.98 -25.39
CA ASP A 180 7.87 10.55 -24.16
C ASP A 180 7.75 9.57 -22.98
N CYS A 181 6.66 8.80 -22.92
CA CYS A 181 6.42 7.79 -21.90
C CYS A 181 7.37 6.58 -22.08
N VAL A 182 7.68 6.22 -23.33
CA VAL A 182 8.66 5.15 -23.65
C VAL A 182 10.07 5.59 -23.26
N VAL A 183 10.45 6.84 -23.57
CA VAL A 183 11.73 7.43 -23.15
C VAL A 183 11.84 7.42 -21.63
N PHE A 184 10.80 7.85 -20.91
CA PHE A 184 10.74 7.78 -19.46
C PHE A 184 10.97 6.37 -18.93
N ALA A 185 10.24 5.38 -19.44
CA ALA A 185 10.37 3.99 -19.03
C ALA A 185 11.79 3.45 -19.27
N ARG A 186 12.39 3.74 -20.43
CA ARG A 186 13.74 3.30 -20.78
C ARG A 186 14.81 3.93 -19.89
N LEU A 187 14.69 5.23 -19.60
CA LEU A 187 15.60 5.93 -18.68
C LEU A 187 15.46 5.40 -17.25
N ARG A 188 14.22 5.12 -16.81
CA ARG A 188 13.99 4.54 -15.47
C ARG A 188 14.56 3.14 -15.33
N PHE A 189 14.44 2.30 -16.37
CA PHE A 189 15.10 0.99 -16.41
C PHE A 189 16.62 1.13 -16.25
N GLN A 190 17.23 2.05 -17.01
CA GLN A 190 18.68 2.30 -16.95
C GLN A 190 19.10 2.71 -15.55
N ASP A 191 18.39 3.66 -14.96
CA ASP A 191 18.72 4.16 -13.63
C ASP A 191 18.65 3.03 -12.61
N GLN A 192 17.51 2.34 -12.54
CA GLN A 192 17.22 1.45 -11.43
C GLN A 192 17.93 0.09 -11.50
N TYR A 193 18.11 -0.47 -12.69
CA TYR A 193 18.66 -1.83 -12.86
C TYR A 193 20.13 -1.85 -13.32
N ASP A 194 20.70 -0.69 -13.69
CA ASP A 194 22.10 -0.58 -14.09
C ASP A 194 22.83 0.51 -13.28
N ASN A 195 22.46 1.78 -13.38
CA ASN A 195 23.22 2.88 -12.79
C ASN A 195 23.31 2.78 -11.25
N GLN A 196 22.18 2.56 -10.58
CA GLN A 196 22.15 2.41 -9.12
C GLN A 196 22.93 1.17 -8.66
N ILE A 197 22.91 0.09 -9.45
CA ILE A 197 23.68 -1.12 -9.15
C ILE A 197 25.18 -0.88 -9.31
N ARG A 198 25.60 -0.18 -10.37
CA ARG A 198 27.01 0.21 -10.57
C ARG A 198 27.49 1.15 -9.46
N LEU A 199 26.65 2.09 -9.03
CA LEU A 199 26.95 2.98 -7.91
C LEU A 199 27.14 2.18 -6.60
N LEU A 200 26.28 1.19 -6.35
CA LEU A 200 26.38 0.32 -5.19
C LEU A 200 27.68 -0.49 -5.21
N LEU A 201 28.04 -1.09 -6.36
CA LEU A 201 29.29 -1.85 -6.53
C LEU A 201 30.53 -0.98 -6.47
N ARG A 202 30.45 0.29 -6.87
CA ARG A 202 31.54 1.27 -6.70
C ARG A 202 31.81 1.55 -5.22
N ASN A 203 30.75 1.66 -4.42
CA ASN A 203 30.86 1.89 -2.98
C ASN A 203 31.28 0.61 -2.23
N TYR A 204 30.81 -0.55 -2.68
CA TYR A 204 31.11 -1.86 -2.11
C TYR A 204 31.52 -2.85 -3.22
N PRO A 205 32.81 -2.85 -3.62
CA PRO A 205 33.31 -3.77 -4.63
C PRO A 205 33.03 -5.25 -4.30
N GLU A 206 33.04 -6.12 -5.31
CA GLU A 206 32.74 -7.56 -5.14
C GLU A 206 33.69 -8.23 -4.14
N ASN A 207 34.95 -7.82 -4.12
CA ASN A 207 35.98 -8.30 -3.19
C ASN A 207 36.07 -7.49 -1.89
N HIS A 208 35.10 -6.61 -1.61
CA HIS A 208 35.13 -5.77 -0.41
C HIS A 208 35.06 -6.62 0.87
N THR A 209 35.89 -6.28 1.84
CA THR A 209 35.94 -6.95 3.15
C THR A 209 35.49 -6.01 4.26
N THR A 210 34.81 -6.54 5.27
CA THR A 210 34.47 -5.82 6.49
C THR A 210 35.70 -5.55 7.35
N SER A 211 35.56 -4.74 8.40
CA SER A 211 36.63 -4.49 9.38
C SER A 211 37.14 -5.75 10.08
N SER A 212 36.34 -6.81 10.13
CA SER A 212 36.73 -8.12 10.67
C SER A 212 37.45 -9.03 9.65
N GLY A 213 37.69 -8.55 8.42
CA GLY A 213 38.32 -9.32 7.35
C GLY A 213 37.39 -10.31 6.63
N ALA A 214 36.11 -10.36 6.99
CA ALA A 214 35.13 -11.21 6.33
C ALA A 214 34.63 -10.57 5.00
N PRO A 215 34.22 -11.36 3.99
CA PRO A 215 33.62 -10.81 2.77
C PRO A 215 32.33 -10.03 3.05
N PHE A 216 32.23 -8.82 2.50
CA PHE A 216 31.05 -7.96 2.65
C PHE A 216 29.80 -8.62 2.03
N TRP A 217 29.93 -9.17 0.82
CA TRP A 217 28.89 -9.90 0.11
C TRP A 217 28.81 -11.35 0.59
N SER A 218 28.29 -11.54 1.80
CA SER A 218 28.11 -12.86 2.41
C SER A 218 26.80 -12.98 3.18
N GLY A 219 26.38 -14.23 3.44
CA GLY A 219 25.15 -14.56 4.15
C GLY A 219 23.92 -13.97 3.47
N PHE A 220 23.29 -12.99 4.13
CA PHE A 220 22.08 -12.32 3.63
C PHE A 220 22.34 -11.22 2.58
N LYS A 221 23.60 -10.85 2.30
CA LYS A 221 23.95 -9.85 1.27
C LYS A 221 24.39 -10.54 0.00
N ARG A 222 23.56 -10.47 -1.05
CA ARG A 222 23.86 -11.03 -2.37
C ARG A 222 24.52 -9.95 -3.22
N CYS A 223 25.67 -10.25 -3.83
CA CYS A 223 26.34 -9.32 -4.73
C CYS A 223 25.47 -9.12 -5.99
N PRO A 224 25.01 -7.88 -6.28
CA PRO A 224 24.20 -7.61 -7.46
C PRO A 224 25.09 -7.49 -8.70
N HIS A 225 24.46 -7.57 -9.87
CA HIS A 225 25.11 -7.32 -11.15
C HIS A 225 24.23 -6.38 -11.98
N PRO A 226 24.80 -5.37 -12.63
CA PRO A 226 24.02 -4.44 -13.44
C PRO A 226 23.38 -5.16 -14.64
N ILE A 227 22.16 -4.75 -15.00
CA ILE A 227 21.41 -5.35 -16.10
C ILE A 227 21.44 -4.41 -17.30
N GLU A 228 22.10 -4.84 -18.38
CA GLU A 228 22.07 -4.15 -19.66
C GLU A 228 20.73 -4.36 -20.36
N PHE A 229 20.11 -3.27 -20.82
CA PHE A 229 18.84 -3.34 -21.51
C PHE A 229 18.98 -4.10 -22.84
N ASN A 230 18.00 -4.95 -23.14
CA ASN A 230 17.94 -5.74 -24.36
C ASN A 230 16.51 -5.74 -24.89
N PRO A 231 16.23 -5.15 -26.06
CA PRO A 231 14.87 -5.09 -26.61
C PRO A 231 14.33 -6.45 -27.05
N ASN A 232 15.18 -7.48 -27.20
CA ASN A 232 14.76 -8.84 -27.52
C ASN A 232 14.44 -9.67 -26.27
N ASN A 233 14.65 -9.14 -25.07
CA ASN A 233 14.30 -9.80 -23.82
C ASN A 233 12.86 -9.44 -23.43
N ALA A 234 11.99 -10.45 -23.36
CA ALA A 234 10.58 -10.27 -23.02
C ALA A 234 10.37 -9.55 -21.67
N LEU A 235 11.13 -9.91 -20.63
CA LEU A 235 11.00 -9.27 -19.31
C LEU A 235 11.39 -7.80 -19.32
N HIS A 236 12.42 -7.44 -20.09
CA HIS A 236 12.82 -6.04 -20.25
C HIS A 236 11.74 -5.26 -20.99
N MET A 237 11.16 -5.85 -22.05
CA MET A 237 10.08 -5.23 -22.80
C MET A 237 8.78 -5.11 -21.99
N ASP A 238 8.44 -6.11 -21.18
CA ASP A 238 7.29 -6.07 -20.28
C ASP A 238 7.38 -4.89 -19.30
N TYR A 239 8.56 -4.64 -18.73
CA TYR A 239 8.80 -3.47 -17.90
C TYR A 239 8.56 -2.17 -18.68
N ILE A 240 9.12 -2.03 -19.88
CA ILE A 240 8.96 -0.82 -20.70
C ILE A 240 7.50 -0.57 -21.04
N VAL A 241 6.77 -1.60 -21.49
CA VAL A 241 5.36 -1.51 -21.85
C VAL A 241 4.51 -1.13 -20.62
N ALA A 242 4.75 -1.77 -19.47
CA ALA A 242 4.01 -1.46 -18.25
C ALA A 242 4.28 -0.03 -17.77
N ALA A 243 5.55 0.36 -17.63
CA ALA A 243 5.93 1.67 -17.14
C ALA A 243 5.48 2.81 -18.06
N ALA A 244 5.61 2.64 -19.39
CA ALA A 244 5.16 3.63 -20.36
C ALA A 244 3.64 3.81 -20.32
N ASN A 245 2.87 2.72 -20.24
CA ASN A 245 1.41 2.79 -20.19
C ASN A 245 0.89 3.38 -18.86
N LEU A 246 1.55 3.10 -17.74
CA LEU A 246 1.23 3.73 -16.46
C LEU A 246 1.52 5.23 -16.50
N ARG A 247 2.66 5.64 -17.07
CA ARG A 247 2.99 7.05 -17.28
C ARG A 247 1.99 7.75 -18.20
N ALA A 248 1.59 7.11 -19.30
CA ALA A 248 0.59 7.63 -20.22
C ALA A 248 -0.76 7.84 -19.51
N THR A 249 -1.19 6.85 -18.71
CA THR A 249 -2.42 6.95 -17.91
C THR A 249 -2.38 8.13 -16.95
N MET A 250 -1.23 8.33 -16.28
CA MET A 250 -1.03 9.44 -15.33
C MET A 250 -1.20 10.82 -15.99
N PHE A 251 -0.86 10.97 -17.27
CA PHE A 251 -0.99 12.22 -18.02
C PHE A 251 -2.23 12.28 -18.94
N GLY A 252 -3.10 11.26 -18.93
CA GLY A 252 -4.27 11.20 -19.82
C GLY A 252 -3.93 10.98 -21.30
N ILE A 253 -2.77 10.38 -21.59
CA ILE A 253 -2.31 10.04 -22.94
C ILE A 253 -2.84 8.65 -23.32
N PRO A 254 -3.28 8.41 -24.58
CA PRO A 254 -3.67 7.09 -25.04
C PRO A 254 -2.57 6.04 -24.80
N ARG A 255 -2.97 4.91 -24.22
CA ARG A 255 -2.11 3.74 -24.00
C ARG A 255 -1.80 3.04 -25.33
N ASN A 256 -0.62 2.44 -25.42
CA ASN A 256 -0.21 1.65 -26.58
C ASN A 256 0.34 0.30 -26.08
N TYR A 257 -0.29 -0.77 -26.52
CA TYR A 257 0.08 -2.14 -26.16
C TYR A 257 0.93 -2.82 -27.24
N GLY A 258 1.35 -2.06 -28.25
CA GLY A 258 1.91 -2.59 -29.49
C GLY A 258 0.81 -3.08 -30.45
N PRO A 259 1.17 -3.40 -31.70
CA PRO A 259 0.41 -4.34 -32.52
C PRO A 259 0.41 -5.75 -31.91
#